data_AF-A0A084T266-F1
#
_entry.id   AF-A0A084T266-F1
#
_cell.length_a   1.000
_cell.length_b   1.000
_cell.length_c   1.000
_cell.angle_alpha   90.00
_cell.angle_beta   90.00
_cell.angle_gamma   90.00
#
_symmetry.space_group_name_H-M   'P 1'
#
loop_
_entity.id
_entity.type
_entity.pdbx_description
1 polymer ?
#
loop_
_entity_poly.entity_id
_entity_poly.type
_entity_poly.pdbx_seq_one_letter_code
_entity_poly.pdbx_strand_id
1 'polypeptide(L)'
;MPQPKKIPHDVPDEVKLVLAHLRPAPEALAQERERLLTELTTRQESSTEALQQLQRQVAAVLVSLRPDAPFQARLASELSSALDSYMKHPGAVIPPPDIIGDCMNHVRSYLEAIGMSPLLAVVDELPDPPLADAEEEDRQEHELQMQHRFGSIRG
;
A
#
# COMPACT_ATOMS: atom_id res chain seq x y z
N MET A 1 32.91 -1.18 -5.71
CA MET A 1 31.80 -1.85 -5.00
C MET A 1 31.81 -1.37 -3.55
N PRO A 2 30.75 -0.71 -3.05
CA PRO A 2 30.70 -0.34 -1.64
C PRO A 2 30.59 -1.62 -0.79
N GLN A 3 31.49 -1.76 0.18
CA GLN A 3 31.48 -2.88 1.12
C GLN A 3 30.26 -2.78 2.06
N PRO A 4 29.66 -3.91 2.50
CA PRO A 4 28.58 -3.86 3.48
C PRO A 4 29.09 -3.20 4.76
N LYS A 5 28.41 -2.13 5.20
CA LYS A 5 28.63 -1.52 6.52
C LYS A 5 28.50 -2.64 7.56
N LYS A 6 29.52 -2.80 8.42
CA LYS A 6 29.56 -3.86 9.44
C LYS A 6 28.25 -3.87 10.23
N ILE A 7 27.61 -5.04 10.32
CA ILE A 7 26.36 -5.20 11.06
C ILE A 7 26.64 -4.93 12.55
N PRO A 8 25.89 -4.02 13.21
CA PRO A 8 26.10 -3.71 14.62
C PRO A 8 25.93 -4.93 15.54
N HIS A 9 26.76 -5.03 16.59
CA HIS A 9 26.80 -6.19 17.49
C HIS A 9 25.58 -6.28 18.45
N ASP A 10 24.95 -5.14 18.70
CA ASP A 10 23.80 -4.88 19.59
C ASP A 10 22.44 -5.29 19.00
N VAL A 11 22.43 -5.81 17.78
CA VAL A 11 21.22 -6.23 17.07
C VAL A 11 20.92 -7.72 17.37
N PRO A 12 19.65 -8.12 17.58
CA PRO A 12 19.28 -9.54 17.75
C PRO A 12 19.75 -10.40 16.58
N ASP A 13 20.09 -11.67 16.85
CA ASP A 13 20.69 -12.55 15.84
C ASP A 13 19.75 -12.84 14.67
N GLU A 14 18.43 -12.83 14.91
CA GLU A 14 17.39 -12.93 13.87
C GLU A 14 17.48 -11.74 12.90
N VAL A 15 17.68 -10.53 13.42
CA VAL A 15 17.79 -9.32 12.61
C VAL A 15 19.13 -9.30 11.88
N LYS A 16 20.22 -9.75 12.52
CA LYS A 16 21.51 -9.93 11.83
C LYS A 16 21.39 -10.91 10.67
N LEU A 17 20.65 -12.00 10.85
CA LEU A 17 20.40 -12.99 9.81
C LEU A 17 19.63 -12.37 8.65
N VAL A 18 18.56 -11.62 8.91
CA VAL A 18 17.83 -10.89 7.85
C VAL A 18 18.75 -9.90 7.12
N LEU A 19 19.48 -9.05 7.85
CA LEU A 19 20.37 -8.04 7.28
C LEU A 19 21.50 -8.65 6.44
N ALA A 20 22.02 -9.82 6.84
CA ALA A 20 23.07 -10.52 6.10
C ALA A 20 22.59 -11.09 4.74
N HIS A 21 21.28 -11.31 4.57
CA HIS A 21 20.69 -11.83 3.34
C HIS A 21 20.12 -10.72 2.43
N LEU A 22 20.15 -9.46 2.88
CA LEU A 22 19.72 -8.34 2.03
C LEU A 22 20.73 -8.09 0.92
N ARG A 23 20.21 -8.04 -0.30
CA ARG A 23 21.00 -7.67 -1.49
C ARG A 23 20.96 -6.16 -1.67
N PRO A 24 22.05 -5.55 -2.19
CA PRO A 24 21.99 -4.15 -2.59
C PRO A 24 20.97 -3.98 -3.70
N ALA A 25 20.20 -2.89 -3.64
CA ALA A 25 19.23 -2.57 -4.68
C ALA A 25 19.96 -2.31 -6.03
N PRO A 26 19.48 -2.89 -7.14
CA PRO A 26 19.99 -2.60 -8.48
C PRO A 26 19.92 -1.12 -8.82
N GLU A 27 20.95 -0.62 -9.52
CA GLU A 27 21.02 0.80 -9.92
C GLU A 27 19.84 1.22 -10.81
N ALA A 28 19.37 0.33 -11.69
CA ALA A 28 18.18 0.57 -12.52
C ALA A 28 16.93 0.89 -11.68
N LEU A 29 16.75 0.21 -10.53
CA LEU A 29 15.64 0.53 -9.63
C LEU A 29 15.88 1.85 -8.90
N ALA A 30 17.11 2.18 -8.53
CA ALA A 30 17.40 3.50 -7.96
C ALA A 30 17.05 4.63 -8.95
N GLN A 31 17.37 4.48 -10.24
CA GLN A 31 17.03 5.46 -11.28
C GLN A 31 15.52 5.55 -11.52
N GLU A 32 14.83 4.41 -11.60
CA GLU A 32 13.38 4.38 -11.79
C GLU A 32 12.64 5.05 -10.61
N ARG A 33 13.11 4.83 -9.38
CA ARG A 33 12.57 5.52 -8.19
C ARG A 33 12.63 7.04 -8.35
N GLU A 34 13.77 7.59 -8.75
CA GLU A 34 13.94 9.04 -8.89
C GLU A 34 13.10 9.61 -10.05
N ARG A 35 12.94 8.85 -11.14
CA ARG A 35 12.03 9.18 -12.23
C ARG A 35 10.58 9.24 -11.74
N LEU A 36 10.10 8.21 -11.04
CA LEU A 36 8.74 8.15 -10.49
C LEU A 36 8.48 9.28 -9.48
N LEU A 37 9.45 9.59 -8.61
CA LEU A 37 9.36 10.72 -7.68
C LEU A 37 9.19 12.05 -8.41
N THR A 38 9.97 12.29 -9.46
CA THR A 38 9.88 13.52 -10.27
C THR A 38 8.51 13.64 -10.94
N GLU A 39 8.00 12.53 -11.48
CA GLU A 39 6.71 12.48 -12.13
C GLU A 39 5.56 12.73 -11.14
N LEU A 40 5.61 12.12 -9.95
CA LEU A 40 4.64 12.38 -8.87
C LEU A 40 4.63 13.85 -8.47
N THR A 41 5.80 14.45 -8.24
CA THR A 41 5.90 15.87 -7.88
C THR A 41 5.30 16.77 -8.95
N THR A 42 5.57 16.48 -10.23
CA THR A 42 5.01 17.27 -11.35
C THR A 42 3.49 17.19 -11.39
N ARG A 43 2.92 16.00 -11.15
CA ARG A 43 1.47 15.78 -11.17
C ARG A 43 0.75 16.37 -9.95
N GLN A 44 1.44 16.55 -8.82
CA GLN A 44 0.86 17.11 -7.59
C GLN A 44 0.37 18.54 -7.74
N GLU A 45 0.97 19.33 -8.65
CA GLU A 45 0.63 20.74 -8.85
C GLU A 45 -0.73 20.94 -9.52
N SER A 46 -1.17 19.97 -10.32
CA SER A 46 -2.44 20.00 -11.05
C SER A 46 -3.49 19.04 -10.50
N SER A 47 -3.22 18.39 -9.36
CA SER A 47 -4.09 17.37 -8.78
C SER A 47 -5.13 17.96 -7.84
N THR A 48 -6.27 17.27 -7.70
CA THR A 48 -7.23 17.56 -6.61
C THR A 48 -6.57 17.34 -5.26
N GLU A 49 -7.08 17.96 -4.20
CA GLU A 49 -6.49 17.85 -2.85
C GLU A 49 -6.37 16.39 -2.39
N ALA A 50 -7.42 15.58 -2.59
CA ALA A 50 -7.41 14.17 -2.26
C ALA A 50 -6.36 13.37 -3.05
N LEU A 51 -6.25 13.61 -4.36
CA LEU A 51 -5.24 12.95 -5.20
C LEU A 51 -3.82 13.40 -4.83
N GLN A 52 -3.64 14.69 -4.54
CA GLN A 52 -2.37 15.24 -4.09
C GLN A 52 -1.93 14.60 -2.77
N GLN A 53 -2.85 14.40 -1.83
CA GLN A 53 -2.55 13.70 -0.57
C GLN A 53 -2.10 12.26 -0.81
N LEU A 54 -2.80 11.51 -1.67
CA LEU A 54 -2.38 10.16 -2.04
C LEU A 54 -0.99 10.15 -2.70
N GLN A 55 -0.75 11.05 -3.67
CA GLN A 55 0.55 11.18 -4.33
C GLN A 55 1.68 11.54 -3.37
N ARG A 56 1.42 12.38 -2.35
CA ARG A 56 2.39 12.70 -1.30
C ARG A 56 2.77 11.47 -0.48
N GLN A 57 1.79 10.65 -0.10
CA GLN A 57 2.05 9.43 0.68
C GLN A 57 2.81 8.39 -0.14
N VAL A 58 2.44 8.20 -1.41
CA VAL A 58 3.19 7.31 -2.32
C VAL A 58 4.63 7.80 -2.50
N ALA A 59 4.84 9.11 -2.67
CA ALA A 59 6.19 9.68 -2.75
C ALA A 59 6.99 9.45 -1.45
N ALA A 60 6.36 9.59 -0.28
CA ALA A 60 7.00 9.32 1.00
C ALA A 60 7.47 7.86 1.13
N VAL A 61 6.67 6.91 0.63
CA VAL A 61 7.08 5.50 0.52
C VAL A 61 8.30 5.34 -0.38
N LEU A 62 8.29 5.92 -1.58
CA LEU A 62 9.44 5.83 -2.48
C LEU A 62 10.71 6.44 -1.85
N VAL A 63 10.61 7.60 -1.18
CA VAL A 63 11.74 8.22 -0.47
C VAL A 63 12.28 7.29 0.62
N SER A 64 11.41 6.56 1.32
CA SER A 64 11.81 5.62 2.36
C SER A 64 12.64 4.43 1.84
N LEU A 65 12.60 4.15 0.54
CA LEU A 65 13.41 3.12 -0.10
C LEU A 65 14.85 3.57 -0.42
N ARG A 66 15.23 4.81 -0.11
CA ARG A 66 16.62 5.25 -0.28
C ARG A 66 17.52 4.59 0.78
N PRO A 67 18.77 4.20 0.44
CA PRO A 67 19.65 3.45 1.36
C PRO A 67 19.91 4.12 2.72
N ASP A 68 19.86 5.45 2.78
CA ASP A 68 20.10 6.23 4.00
C ASP A 68 18.82 6.87 4.55
N ALA A 69 17.64 6.46 4.06
CA ALA A 69 16.37 6.94 4.60
C ALA A 69 16.12 6.34 5.99
N PRO A 70 15.65 7.14 6.96
CA PRO A 70 15.26 6.61 8.26
C PRO A 70 14.04 5.69 8.11
N PHE A 71 13.94 4.68 8.99
CA PHE A 71 12.75 3.85 9.10
C PHE A 71 11.54 4.69 9.49
N GLN A 72 10.41 4.48 8.82
CA GLN A 72 9.17 5.22 9.06
C GLN A 72 8.01 4.26 9.31
N ALA A 73 7.73 3.98 10.59
CA ALA A 73 6.72 3.01 11.00
C ALA A 73 5.29 3.36 10.57
N ARG A 74 4.99 4.64 10.37
CA ARG A 74 3.63 5.13 10.10
C ARG A 74 3.23 5.15 8.63
N LEU A 75 4.20 4.99 7.72
CA LEU A 75 3.95 5.14 6.28
C LEU A 75 2.86 4.21 5.76
N ALA A 76 2.81 2.96 6.25
CA ALA A 76 1.78 2.01 5.83
C ALA A 76 0.37 2.51 6.22
N SER A 77 0.17 2.92 7.47
CA SER A 77 -1.13 3.45 7.93
C SER A 77 -1.51 4.77 7.24
N GLU A 78 -0.53 5.64 7.00
CA GLU A 78 -0.74 6.94 6.35
C GLU A 78 -1.10 6.78 4.88
N LEU A 79 -0.45 5.84 4.17
CA LEU A 79 -0.78 5.49 2.80
C LEU A 79 -2.18 4.86 2.70
N SER A 80 -2.51 3.89 3.55
CA SER A 80 -3.85 3.26 3.56
C SER A 80 -4.95 4.28 3.85
N SER A 81 -4.74 5.19 4.80
CA SER A 81 -5.69 6.26 5.12
C SER A 81 -5.86 7.25 3.96
N ALA A 82 -4.77 7.59 3.26
CA ALA A 82 -4.84 8.47 2.10
C ALA A 82 -5.56 7.81 0.91
N LEU A 83 -5.35 6.51 0.70
CA LEU A 83 -6.06 5.74 -0.33
C LEU A 83 -7.56 5.67 -0.03
N ASP A 84 -7.93 5.33 1.20
CA ASP A 84 -9.34 5.30 1.65
C ASP A 84 -10.02 6.67 1.48
N SER A 85 -9.33 7.74 1.88
CA SER A 85 -9.81 9.11 1.71
C SER A 85 -9.96 9.49 0.23
N TYR A 86 -9.03 9.06 -0.63
CA TYR A 86 -9.12 9.27 -2.07
C TYR A 86 -10.33 8.56 -2.65
N MET A 87 -10.54 7.28 -2.31
CA MET A 87 -11.66 6.49 -2.85
C MET A 87 -13.03 7.05 -2.45
N LYS A 88 -13.13 7.67 -1.27
CA LYS A 88 -14.37 8.30 -0.78
C LYS A 88 -14.59 9.72 -1.30
N HIS A 89 -13.60 10.31 -1.97
CA HIS A 89 -13.68 11.69 -2.40
C HIS A 89 -14.59 11.83 -3.64
N PRO A 90 -15.56 12.77 -3.65
CA PRO A 90 -16.56 12.88 -4.73
C PRO A 90 -15.95 13.24 -6.10
N GLY A 91 -14.76 13.82 -6.12
CA GLY A 91 -13.99 14.13 -7.34
C GLY A 91 -12.88 13.13 -7.66
N ALA A 92 -12.90 11.93 -7.07
CA ALA A 92 -11.89 10.92 -7.35
C ALA A 92 -12.09 10.30 -8.74
N VAL A 93 -11.00 10.11 -9.46
CA VAL A 93 -10.99 9.33 -10.70
C VAL A 93 -10.69 7.88 -10.32
N ILE A 94 -11.60 6.96 -10.66
CA ILE A 94 -11.47 5.53 -10.41
C ILE A 94 -11.42 4.79 -11.76
N PRO A 95 -10.39 3.98 -12.03
CA PRO A 95 -9.26 3.65 -11.15
C PRO A 95 -8.31 4.85 -10.90
N PRO A 96 -7.50 4.83 -9.82
CA PRO A 96 -6.48 5.85 -9.60
C PRO A 96 -5.55 5.99 -10.82
N PRO A 97 -4.92 7.16 -11.03
CA PRO A 97 -4.02 7.37 -12.15
C PRO A 97 -2.89 6.32 -12.20
N ASP A 98 -2.53 5.87 -13.41
CA ASP A 98 -1.59 4.77 -13.65
C ASP A 98 -0.25 4.91 -12.90
N ILE A 99 0.23 6.14 -12.73
CA ILE A 99 1.46 6.45 -11.99
C ILE A 99 1.45 5.89 -10.56
N ILE A 100 0.28 5.79 -9.92
CA ILE A 100 0.14 5.18 -8.59
C ILE A 100 0.44 3.68 -8.68
N GLY A 101 -0.09 3.00 -9.69
CA GLY A 101 0.17 1.59 -9.97
C GLY A 101 1.65 1.34 -10.28
N ASP A 102 2.27 2.18 -11.11
CA ASP A 102 3.70 2.10 -11.43
C ASP A 102 4.58 2.22 -10.18
N CYS A 103 4.22 3.11 -9.26
CA CYS A 103 4.92 3.26 -7.98
C CYS A 103 4.77 2.00 -7.10
N MET A 104 3.59 1.41 -7.03
CA MET A 104 3.37 0.17 -6.26
C MET A 104 4.14 -1.02 -6.87
N ASN A 105 4.14 -1.13 -8.20
CA ASN A 105 4.93 -2.13 -8.92
C ASN A 105 6.43 -1.94 -8.65
N HIS A 106 6.91 -0.70 -8.62
CA HIS A 106 8.29 -0.40 -8.25
C HIS A 106 8.64 -0.88 -6.83
N VAL A 107 7.77 -0.62 -5.84
CA VAL A 107 7.96 -1.09 -4.46
C VAL A 107 8.04 -2.63 -4.42
N ARG A 108 7.16 -3.33 -5.15
CA ARG A 108 7.19 -4.79 -5.28
C ARG A 108 8.52 -5.27 -5.86
N SER A 109 8.93 -4.73 -7.01
CA SER A 109 10.21 -5.07 -7.65
C SER A 109 11.43 -4.77 -6.76
N TYR A 110 11.38 -3.68 -5.98
CA TYR A 110 12.42 -3.35 -5.02
C TYR A 110 12.56 -4.43 -3.94
N LEU A 111 11.43 -4.81 -3.31
CA LEU A 111 11.42 -5.83 -2.27
C LEU A 111 11.92 -7.19 -2.80
N GLU A 112 11.52 -7.56 -4.01
CA GLU A 112 12.04 -8.75 -4.67
C GLU A 112 13.55 -8.68 -4.90
N ALA A 113 14.03 -7.56 -5.44
CA ALA A 113 15.44 -7.37 -5.74
C ALA A 113 16.32 -7.43 -4.49
N ILE A 114 15.88 -6.88 -3.36
CA ILE A 114 16.67 -6.92 -2.11
C ILE A 114 16.55 -8.25 -1.35
N GLY A 115 15.73 -9.19 -1.84
CA GLY A 115 15.57 -10.52 -1.22
C GLY A 115 14.47 -10.59 -0.15
N MET A 116 13.55 -9.63 -0.14
CA MET A 116 12.39 -9.57 0.76
C MET A 116 11.10 -10.14 0.12
N SER A 117 11.19 -10.92 -0.96
CA SER A 117 10.03 -11.57 -1.60
C SER A 117 9.09 -12.33 -0.64
N PRO A 118 9.56 -13.03 0.41
CA PRO A 118 8.65 -13.69 1.36
C PRO A 118 7.69 -12.73 2.07
N LEU A 119 8.05 -11.46 2.25
CA LEU A 119 7.15 -10.45 2.84
C LEU A 119 5.99 -10.10 1.89
N LEU A 120 6.20 -10.23 0.57
CA LEU A 120 5.14 -10.02 -0.43
C LEU A 120 4.15 -11.18 -0.46
N ALA A 121 4.62 -12.41 -0.27
CA ALA A 121 3.76 -13.60 -0.25
C ALA A 121 2.69 -13.53 0.85
N VAL A 122 3.02 -12.96 2.01
CA VAL A 122 2.05 -12.74 3.11
C VAL A 122 0.93 -11.78 2.70
N VAL A 123 1.22 -10.82 1.82
CA VAL A 123 0.21 -9.86 1.33
C VAL A 123 -0.67 -10.50 0.27
N ASP A 124 -0.11 -11.31 -0.62
CA ASP A 124 -0.85 -11.99 -1.68
C ASP A 124 -1.75 -13.13 -1.14
N GLU A 125 -1.50 -13.63 0.08
CA GLU A 125 -2.33 -14.62 0.79
C GLU A 125 -3.47 -14.00 1.64
N LEU A 126 -3.52 -12.68 1.79
CA LEU A 126 -4.65 -12.04 2.49
C LEU A 126 -5.91 -12.16 1.62
N PRO A 127 -7.02 -12.70 2.15
CA PRO A 127 -8.27 -12.75 1.40
C PRO A 127 -8.71 -11.32 1.04
N ASP A 128 -9.34 -11.17 -0.14
CA ASP A 128 -10.06 -9.94 -0.47
C ASP A 128 -10.97 -9.58 0.72
N PRO A 129 -10.96 -8.33 1.21
CA PRO A 129 -11.88 -7.93 2.26
C PRO A 129 -13.30 -8.26 1.75
N PRO A 130 -14.13 -8.95 2.53
CA PRO A 130 -15.50 -9.20 2.11
C PRO A 130 -16.12 -7.84 1.80
N LEU A 131 -16.66 -7.71 0.58
CA LEU A 131 -17.43 -6.55 0.18
C LEU A 131 -18.46 -6.31 1.29
N ALA A 132 -18.28 -5.22 2.03
CA ALA A 132 -19.11 -4.87 3.18
C ALA A 132 -20.60 -4.70 2.82
N ASP A 133 -20.92 -4.73 1.53
CA ASP A 133 -22.27 -4.58 0.98
C ASP A 133 -23.07 -5.90 0.92
N ALA A 134 -22.43 -7.07 1.06
CA ALA A 134 -23.16 -8.36 0.97
C ALA A 134 -23.88 -8.76 2.27
N GLU A 135 -23.44 -8.25 3.43
CA GLU A 135 -24.03 -8.62 4.73
C GLU A 135 -25.24 -7.75 5.13
N GLU A 136 -25.43 -6.58 4.51
CA GLU A 136 -26.60 -5.73 4.76
C GLU A 136 -27.81 -6.12 3.90
N GLU A 137 -27.60 -6.60 2.68
CA GLU A 137 -28.68 -7.04 1.78
C GLU A 137 -29.35 -8.33 2.31
N ASP A 138 -28.55 -9.31 2.75
CA ASP A 138 -29.04 -10.57 3.32
C ASP A 138 -29.80 -10.35 4.65
N ARG A 139 -29.36 -9.37 5.45
CA ARG A 139 -30.01 -9.01 6.72
C ARG A 139 -31.35 -8.29 6.49
N GLN A 140 -31.41 -7.39 5.50
CA GLN A 140 -32.66 -6.72 5.11
C GLN A 140 -33.66 -7.69 4.47
N GLU A 141 -33.22 -8.61 3.61
CA GLU A 141 -34.09 -9.65 3.06
C GLU A 141 -34.63 -10.58 4.17
N HIS A 142 -33.80 -10.97 5.13
CA HIS A 142 -34.23 -11.80 6.25
C HIS A 142 -35.25 -11.09 7.15
N GLU A 143 -35.08 -9.79 7.42
CA GLU A 143 -36.07 -8.98 8.15
C GLU A 143 -37.39 -8.83 7.38
N LEU A 144 -37.35 -8.56 6.07
CA LEU A 144 -38.54 -8.47 5.23
C LEU A 144 -39.30 -9.80 5.19
N GLN A 145 -38.58 -10.92 5.07
CA GLN A 145 -39.16 -12.26 5.02
C GLN A 145 -39.81 -12.64 6.36
N MET A 146 -39.24 -12.21 7.49
CA MET A 146 -39.83 -12.36 8.82
C MET A 146 -41.10 -11.50 8.98
N GLN A 147 -41.11 -10.25 8.51
CA GLN A 147 -42.30 -9.39 8.56
C GLN A 147 -43.47 -9.95 7.74
N HIS A 148 -43.20 -10.53 6.57
CA HIS A 148 -44.22 -11.19 5.75
C HIS A 148 -44.77 -12.48 6.40
N ARG A 149 -43.95 -13.21 7.15
CA ARG A 149 -44.37 -14.46 7.81
C ARG A 149 -45.28 -14.22 9.02
N PHE A 150 -45.11 -13.11 9.74
CA PHE A 150 -45.93 -12.76 10.90
C PHE A 150 -47.14 -11.87 10.58
N GLY A 151 -47.19 -11.23 9.40
CA GLY A 151 -48.35 -10.44 8.95
C GLY A 151 -49.58 -11.24 8.51
N SER A 152 -49.48 -12.56 8.34
CA SER A 152 -50.57 -13.39 7.79
C SER A 152 -51.48 -14.04 8.83
N ILE A 153 -51.33 -13.74 10.13
CA ILE A 153 -52.22 -14.26 11.20
C ILE A 153 -53.04 -13.11 11.80
N ARG A 154 -53.77 -12.37 10.95
CA ARG A 154 -54.97 -11.62 11.35
C ARG A 154 -55.77 -11.22 10.11
N GLY A 155 -56.50 -12.20 9.57
CA GLY A 155 -57.64 -12.02 8.67
C GLY A 155 -58.77 -12.89 9.19
#